data_AF-A0A9Q2WJ94-F1
#
_entry.id   AF-A0A9Q2WJ94-F1
#
_cell.length_a   1.000
_cell.length_b   1.000
_cell.length_c   1.000
_cell.angle_alpha   90.00
_cell.angle_beta   90.00
_cell.angle_gamma   90.00
#
_symmetry.space_group_name_H-M   'P 1'
#
loop_
_entity.id
_entity.type
_entity.pdbx_description
1 polymer ?
#
loop_
_entity_poly.entity_id
_entity_poly.type
_entity_poly.pdbx_seq_one_letter_code
_entity_poly.pdbx_strand_id
1 'polypeptide(L)'
;MIDLGVSKLALIAVVALIVVGPERLPKVARVAGNLFGRAQRYMSEVKSEVNRQMEMEEFRKIREESTAVLKEVENSIHSTAQEVTTHLSDQADLGLASSTSFNSIPNEQDVIRKTQRQGRNSWANKRAARPLWFKRSSGIRARVQSGAARMKRFHHSASK
;
A
#
# COMPACT_ATOMS: atom_id res chain seq x y z
N MET A 1 6.44 31.98 -11.36
CA MET A 1 7.51 31.25 -10.65
C MET A 1 6.96 30.85 -9.30
N ILE A 2 6.63 29.56 -9.12
CA ILE A 2 6.26 29.04 -7.80
C ILE A 2 7.58 28.76 -7.11
N ASP A 3 7.97 29.68 -6.24
CA ASP A 3 9.25 29.65 -5.55
C ASP A 3 9.17 28.65 -4.39
N LEU A 4 9.16 27.36 -4.72
CA LEU A 4 9.02 26.22 -3.80
C LEU A 4 10.38 25.80 -3.25
N GLY A 5 10.92 26.61 -2.34
CA GLY A 5 12.07 26.21 -1.55
C GLY A 5 11.71 25.18 -0.48
N VAL A 6 12.72 24.44 0.01
CA VAL A 6 12.58 23.44 1.08
C VAL A 6 11.93 24.05 2.34
N SER A 7 12.27 25.30 2.67
CA SER A 7 11.68 26.03 3.80
C SER A 7 10.17 26.21 3.71
N LYS A 8 9.65 26.57 2.52
CA LYS A 8 8.20 26.73 2.30
C LYS A 8 7.47 25.39 2.32
N LEU A 9 8.09 24.32 1.80
CA LEU A 9 7.55 22.97 1.94
C LEU A 9 7.49 22.50 3.40
N ALA A 10 8.53 22.77 4.19
CA ALA A 10 8.55 22.46 5.61
C ALA A 10 7.44 23.21 6.36
N LEU A 11 7.23 24.50 6.07
CA LEU A 11 6.16 25.30 6.66
C LEU A 11 4.77 24.73 6.33
N ILE A 12 4.53 24.35 5.07
CA ILE A 12 3.27 23.70 4.66
C ILE A 12 3.08 22.37 5.40
N ALA A 13 4.13 21.57 5.56
CA ALA A 13 4.06 20.31 6.29
C ALA A 13 3.69 20.51 7.77
N VAL A 14 4.25 21.54 8.43
CA VAL A 14 3.90 21.91 9.81
C VAL A 14 2.44 22.37 9.91
N VAL A 15 1.99 23.24 9.01
CA VAL A 15 0.58 23.69 8.98
C VAL A 15 -0.36 22.51 8.75
N ALA A 16 -0.02 21.60 7.84
CA ALA A 16 -0.80 20.39 7.59
C ALA A 16 -0.87 19.48 8.83
N LEU A 17 0.22 19.34 9.58
CA LEU A 17 0.26 18.62 10.85
C LEU A 17 -0.70 19.20 11.88
N ILE A 18 -0.77 20.53 11.99
CA ILE A 18 -1.67 21.22 12.93
C ILE A 18 -3.14 21.07 12.52
N VAL A 19 -3.44 21.31 11.26
CA VAL A 19 -4.83 21.36 10.76
C VAL A 19 -5.45 19.97 10.62
N VAL A 20 -4.71 19.03 10.04
CA VAL A 20 -5.19 17.66 9.80
C VAL A 20 -4.98 16.77 11.02
N GLY A 21 -3.93 17.04 11.80
CA GLY A 21 -3.48 16.22 12.91
C GLY A 21 -2.51 15.12 12.46
N PRO A 22 -1.48 14.79 13.28
CA PRO A 22 -0.46 13.80 12.95
C PRO A 22 -1.03 12.39 12.72
N GLU A 23 -2.13 12.04 13.40
CA GLU A 23 -2.76 10.72 13.29
C GLU A 23 -3.47 10.50 11.96
N ARG A 24 -3.93 11.59 11.31
CA ARG A 24 -4.77 11.54 10.10
C ARG A 24 -3.99 11.83 8.83
N LEU A 25 -2.90 12.58 8.91
CA LEU A 25 -1.96 12.83 7.80
C LEU A 25 -1.51 11.56 7.06
N PRO A 26 -1.07 10.46 7.71
CA PRO A 26 -0.64 9.25 7.01
C PRO A 26 -1.79 8.60 6.23
N LYS A 27 -3.03 8.75 6.69
CA LYS A 27 -4.21 8.25 5.99
C LYS A 27 -4.47 9.06 4.72
N VAL A 28 -4.37 10.39 4.80
CA VAL A 28 -4.53 11.30 3.65
C VAL A 28 -3.40 11.10 2.64
N ALA A 29 -2.14 11.03 3.10
CA ALA A 29 -0.98 10.78 2.24
C ALA A 29 -1.11 9.47 1.46
N ARG A 30 -1.62 8.40 2.09
CA ARG A 30 -1.91 7.12 1.39
C ARG A 30 -2.96 7.29 0.29
N VAL A 31 -4.02 8.03 0.54
CA VAL A 31 -5.09 8.27 -0.45
C VAL A 31 -4.58 9.14 -1.59
N ALA A 32 -3.91 10.25 -1.27
CA ALA A 32 -3.30 11.16 -2.23
C ALA A 32 -2.25 10.44 -3.09
N GLY A 33 -1.37 9.65 -2.48
CA GLY A 33 -0.38 8.86 -3.19
C GLY A 33 -0.99 7.80 -4.11
N ASN A 34 -2.06 7.14 -3.68
CA ASN A 34 -2.75 6.15 -4.51
C ASN A 34 -3.48 6.80 -5.70
N LEU A 35 -4.04 8.00 -5.53
CA LEU A 35 -4.63 8.79 -6.62
C LEU A 35 -3.55 9.31 -7.58
N PHE A 36 -2.47 9.88 -7.05
CA PHE A 36 -1.35 10.37 -7.84
C PHE A 36 -0.69 9.25 -8.65
N GLY A 37 -0.47 8.09 -8.04
CA GLY A 37 0.07 6.91 -8.74
C GLY A 37 -0.83 6.42 -9.88
N ARG A 38 -2.16 6.56 -9.75
CA ARG A 38 -3.09 6.27 -10.85
C ARG A 38 -3.02 7.34 -11.93
N ALA A 39 -3.02 8.62 -11.56
CA ALA A 39 -2.90 9.73 -12.50
C ALA A 39 -1.59 9.65 -13.32
N GLN A 40 -0.48 9.29 -12.68
CA GLN A 40 0.80 9.07 -13.35
C GLN A 40 0.73 7.95 -14.40
N ARG A 41 0.01 6.86 -14.12
CA ARG A 41 -0.22 5.77 -15.09
C ARG A 41 -1.04 6.25 -16.29
N TYR A 42 -2.14 6.98 -16.05
CA TYR A 42 -2.91 7.58 -17.14
C TYR A 42 -2.07 8.55 -17.98
N MET A 43 -1.26 9.37 -17.33
CA MET A 43 -0.35 10.28 -18.03
C MET A 43 0.69 9.51 -18.86
N SER A 44 1.17 8.35 -18.39
CA SER A 44 2.11 7.52 -19.15
C SER A 44 1.47 6.91 -20.39
N GLU A 45 0.21 6.47 -20.31
CA GLU A 45 -0.56 5.95 -21.45
C GLU A 45 -0.81 7.06 -22.48
N VAL A 46 -1.26 8.23 -22.03
CA VAL A 46 -1.47 9.41 -22.90
C VAL A 46 -0.17 9.89 -23.52
N LYS A 47 0.93 9.94 -22.75
CA LYS A 47 2.26 10.25 -23.29
C LYS A 47 2.70 9.25 -24.34
N SER A 48 2.39 7.96 -24.18
CA SER A 48 2.76 6.94 -25.17
C SER A 48 1.98 7.07 -26.50
N GLU A 49 0.72 7.50 -26.43
CA GLU A 49 -0.11 7.80 -27.60
C GLU A 49 0.34 9.10 -28.30
N VAL A 50 0.64 10.14 -27.51
CA VAL A 50 1.05 11.46 -28.03
C VAL A 50 2.50 11.47 -28.53
N ASN A 51 3.42 10.77 -27.87
CA ASN A 51 4.81 10.62 -28.31
C ASN A 51 4.94 9.82 -29.61
N ARG A 52 3.88 9.14 -30.03
CA ARG A 52 3.78 8.49 -31.34
C ARG A 52 3.34 9.46 -32.44
N GLN A 53 2.83 10.63 -32.08
CA GLN A 53 2.26 11.63 -33.00
C GLN A 53 3.01 12.99 -32.99
N MET A 54 3.73 13.33 -31.92
CA MET A 54 4.52 14.58 -31.81
C MET A 54 6.02 14.27 -31.81
N GLU A 55 6.71 14.75 -32.84
CA GLU A 55 8.12 14.54 -33.13
C GLU A 55 9.06 15.09 -32.04
N MET A 56 10.27 14.51 -32.03
CA MET A 56 11.23 14.43 -30.93
C MET A 56 11.93 15.75 -30.51
N GLU A 57 11.50 16.92 -31.01
CA GLU A 57 12.18 18.20 -30.77
C GLU A 57 11.64 18.96 -29.54
N GLU A 58 10.32 18.93 -29.29
CA GLU A 58 9.74 19.61 -28.11
C GLU A 58 10.01 18.84 -26.80
N PHE A 59 10.02 17.51 -26.86
CA PHE A 59 10.35 16.67 -25.70
C PHE A 59 11.80 16.82 -25.26
N ARG A 60 12.73 17.08 -26.18
CA ARG A 60 14.15 17.30 -25.85
C ARG A 60 14.35 18.58 -25.06
N LYS A 61 13.67 19.66 -25.48
CA LYS A 61 13.70 20.95 -24.81
C LYS A 61 13.09 20.90 -23.40
N ILE A 62 11.92 20.26 -23.25
CA ILE A 62 11.29 20.05 -21.94
C ILE A 62 12.16 19.17 -21.02
N ARG A 63 12.84 18.17 -21.58
CA ARG A 63 13.73 17.29 -20.81
C ARG A 63 14.98 18.03 -20.35
N GLU A 64 15.58 18.86 -21.19
CA GLU A 64 16.72 19.71 -20.83
C GLU A 64 16.33 20.72 -19.74
N GLU A 65 15.20 21.42 -19.89
CA GLU A 65 14.66 22.34 -18.87
C GLU A 65 14.34 21.62 -17.56
N SER A 66 13.73 20.43 -17.63
CA SER A 66 13.45 19.62 -16.44
C SER A 66 14.72 19.12 -15.77
N THR A 67 15.74 18.69 -16.52
CA THR A 67 17.01 18.24 -15.94
C THR A 67 17.79 19.35 -15.25
N ALA A 68 17.71 20.59 -15.76
CA ALA A 68 18.30 21.75 -15.11
C ALA A 68 17.60 22.05 -13.78
N VAL A 69 16.26 22.05 -13.77
CA VAL A 69 15.46 22.24 -12.55
C VAL A 69 15.70 21.12 -11.53
N LEU A 70 15.80 19.87 -11.97
CA LEU A 70 16.05 18.73 -11.09
C LEU A 70 17.44 18.77 -10.45
N LYS A 71 18.48 19.22 -11.18
CA LYS A 71 19.83 19.41 -10.61
C LYS A 71 19.86 20.51 -9.54
N GLU A 72 19.12 21.59 -9.74
CA GLU A 72 18.98 22.66 -8.74
C GLU A 72 18.27 22.15 -7.48
N VAL A 73 17.23 21.31 -7.66
CA VAL A 73 16.54 20.64 -6.57
C VAL A 73 17.45 19.64 -5.85
N GLU A 74 18.28 18.88 -6.57
CA GLU A 74 19.23 17.94 -5.98
C GLU A 74 20.28 18.66 -5.11
N ASN A 75 20.83 19.77 -5.62
CA ASN A 75 21.79 20.58 -4.88
C ASN A 75 21.17 21.21 -3.62
N SER A 76 19.94 21.71 -3.71
CA SER A 76 19.21 22.28 -2.56
C SER A 76 18.72 21.22 -1.57
N ILE A 77 18.42 20.00 -2.01
CA ILE A 77 18.15 18.86 -1.12
C ILE A 77 19.43 18.43 -0.40
N HIS A 78 20.57 18.39 -1.09
CA HIS A 78 21.83 18.01 -0.47
C HIS A 78 22.27 19.01 0.61
N SER A 79 22.17 20.31 0.34
CA SER A 79 22.47 21.34 1.35
C SER A 79 21.50 21.30 2.53
N THR A 80 20.21 21.13 2.27
CA THR A 80 19.21 21.07 3.35
C THR A 80 19.27 19.77 4.15
N ALA A 81 19.63 18.64 3.52
CA ALA A 81 19.89 17.40 4.23
C ALA A 81 21.09 17.54 5.18
N GLN A 82 22.15 18.23 4.74
CA GLN A 82 23.30 18.54 5.59
C GLN A 82 22.89 19.43 6.78
N GLU A 83 22.13 20.50 6.54
CA GLU A 83 21.61 21.37 7.62
C GLU A 83 20.72 20.60 8.61
N VAL A 84 19.82 19.74 8.12
CA VAL A 84 18.97 18.90 8.98
C VAL A 84 19.81 17.93 9.80
N THR A 85 20.84 17.29 9.23
CA THR A 85 21.72 16.41 10.00
C THR A 85 22.47 17.15 11.10
N THR A 86 22.94 18.37 10.84
CA THR A 86 23.62 19.19 11.85
C THR A 86 22.68 19.68 12.95
N HIS A 87 21.44 20.07 12.61
CA HIS A 87 20.46 20.50 13.60
C HIS A 87 19.89 19.35 14.42
N LEU A 88 19.75 18.16 13.83
CA LEU A 88 19.33 16.96 14.56
C LEU A 88 20.43 16.44 15.49
N SER A 89 21.71 16.53 15.11
CA SER A 89 22.82 16.16 16.00
C SER A 89 22.92 17.10 17.22
N ASP A 90 22.71 18.41 17.03
CA ASP A 90 22.69 19.37 18.15
C ASP A 90 21.48 19.20 19.08
N GLN A 91 20.33 18.77 18.54
CA GLN A 91 19.12 18.56 19.33
C GLN A 91 19.07 17.17 20.01
N ALA A 92 19.84 16.19 19.51
CA ALA A 92 19.91 14.84 20.08
C ALA A 92 20.56 14.80 21.47
N ASP A 93 21.45 15.75 21.78
CA ASP A 93 22.15 15.82 23.07
C ASP A 93 21.30 16.41 24.22
N LEU A 94 20.15 17.03 23.94
CA LEU A 94 19.30 17.69 24.95
C LEU A 94 17.99 16.97 25.30
N GLY A 95 17.67 15.83 24.68
CA GLY A 95 16.32 15.23 24.86
C GLY A 95 16.12 13.74 24.60
N LEU A 96 17.15 12.95 24.30
CA LEU A 96 16.98 11.52 23.95
C LEU A 96 17.53 10.54 25.00
N ALA A 97 17.86 11.00 26.21
CA ALA A 97 18.20 10.11 27.33
C ALA A 97 16.97 9.44 27.97
N SER A 98 15.74 9.72 27.51
CA SER A 98 14.52 9.15 28.08
C SER A 98 13.65 8.53 26.98
N SER A 99 13.75 7.21 26.83
CA SER A 99 12.78 6.34 26.14
C SER A 99 12.63 6.53 24.63
N THR A 100 13.64 6.15 23.86
CA THR A 100 13.35 5.46 22.60
C THR A 100 14.24 4.24 22.50
N SER A 101 13.84 3.17 23.19
CA SER A 101 14.24 1.82 22.78
C SER A 101 13.70 1.62 21.37
N PHE A 102 14.51 1.94 20.37
CA PHE A 102 14.22 1.69 18.98
C PHE A 102 14.07 0.18 18.83
N ASN A 103 12.82 -0.25 18.66
CA ASN A 103 12.45 -1.63 18.39
C ASN A 103 13.37 -2.17 17.30
N SER A 104 14.03 -3.27 17.64
CA SER A 104 14.86 -4.07 16.75
C SER A 104 14.18 -4.23 15.40
N ILE A 105 14.93 -3.97 14.33
CA ILE A 105 14.48 -4.18 12.95
C ILE A 105 13.82 -5.56 12.87
N PRO A 106 12.51 -5.64 12.53
CA PRO A 106 11.83 -6.93 12.49
C PRO A 106 12.53 -7.84 11.49
N ASN A 107 12.88 -9.05 11.92
CA ASN A 107 13.47 -10.07 11.06
C ASN A 107 12.59 -10.26 9.82
N GLU A 108 13.15 -10.14 8.60
CA GLU A 108 12.42 -10.29 7.33
C GLU A 108 11.57 -11.55 7.29
N GLN A 109 12.06 -12.63 7.93
CA GLN A 109 11.38 -13.91 7.99
C GLN A 109 10.02 -13.83 8.72
N ASP A 110 9.89 -12.99 9.75
CA ASP A 110 8.64 -12.81 10.51
C ASP A 110 7.63 -11.94 9.75
N VAL A 111 8.11 -10.97 8.98
CA VAL A 111 7.27 -10.14 8.09
C VAL A 111 6.72 -10.99 6.94
N ILE A 112 7.55 -11.86 6.35
CA ILE A 112 7.14 -12.79 5.30
C ILE A 112 6.11 -13.80 5.83
N ARG A 113 6.32 -14.37 7.04
CA ARG A 113 5.34 -15.28 7.66
C ARG A 113 3.99 -14.61 7.95
N LYS A 114 3.98 -13.34 8.39
CA LYS A 114 2.74 -12.56 8.58
C LYS A 114 2.02 -12.23 7.28
N THR A 115 2.77 -12.01 6.19
CA THR A 115 2.21 -11.67 4.87
C THR A 115 1.89 -12.88 4.02
N GLN A 116 2.39 -14.07 4.38
CA GLN A 116 1.95 -15.36 3.85
C GLN A 116 0.50 -15.60 4.28
N ARG A 117 -0.42 -15.02 3.49
CA ARG A 117 -1.86 -15.29 3.54
C ARG A 117 -2.07 -16.79 3.52
N GLN A 118 -2.40 -17.36 4.69
CA GLN A 118 -2.86 -18.72 4.80
C GLN A 118 -4.06 -18.91 3.85
N GLY A 119 -3.82 -19.63 2.76
CA GLY A 119 -4.76 -19.95 1.70
C GLY A 119 -5.85 -20.95 2.13
N ARG A 120 -6.47 -20.76 3.30
CA ARG A 120 -7.64 -21.53 3.73
C ARG A 120 -8.92 -20.71 3.86
N ASN A 121 -8.82 -19.37 3.88
CA ASN A 121 -9.98 -18.50 4.06
C ASN A 121 -10.12 -17.45 2.95
N SER A 122 -9.90 -17.83 1.69
CA SER A 122 -10.18 -16.95 0.56
C SER A 122 -11.67 -16.60 0.56
N TRP A 123 -11.97 -15.31 0.69
CA TRP A 123 -13.32 -14.75 0.55
C TRP A 123 -13.97 -15.16 -0.78
N ALA A 124 -13.17 -15.51 -1.80
CA ALA A 124 -13.62 -16.08 -3.06
C ALA A 124 -14.38 -17.41 -2.89
N ASN A 125 -13.94 -18.30 -2.00
CA ASN A 125 -14.67 -19.55 -1.70
C ASN A 125 -15.99 -19.31 -0.94
N LYS A 126 -16.22 -18.11 -0.39
CA LYS A 126 -17.51 -17.75 0.23
C LYS A 126 -18.56 -17.29 -0.81
N ARG A 127 -18.17 -16.95 -2.04
CA ARG A 127 -19.11 -16.46 -3.07
C ARG A 127 -19.73 -17.56 -3.94
N ALA A 128 -19.16 -18.77 -3.95
CA ALA A 128 -19.69 -19.89 -4.74
C ALA A 128 -20.73 -20.76 -3.99
N ALA A 129 -21.08 -20.42 -2.74
CA ALA A 129 -22.08 -21.17 -2.00
C ALA A 129 -23.48 -20.71 -2.40
N ARG A 130 -24.13 -21.45 -3.33
CA ARG A 130 -25.58 -21.34 -3.55
C ARG A 130 -26.31 -21.40 -2.19
N PRO A 131 -27.20 -20.45 -1.86
CA PRO A 131 -27.84 -20.38 -0.55
C PRO A 131 -28.63 -21.64 -0.23
N LEU A 132 -28.72 -21.98 1.07
CA LEU A 132 -29.28 -23.25 1.53
C LEU A 132 -30.76 -23.44 1.16
N TRP A 133 -31.53 -22.35 1.07
CA TRP A 133 -32.91 -22.41 0.61
C TRP A 133 -33.02 -22.91 -0.84
N PHE A 134 -32.11 -22.51 -1.72
CA PHE A 134 -32.08 -22.92 -3.13
C PHE A 134 -31.67 -24.39 -3.29
N LYS A 135 -30.77 -24.87 -2.44
CA LYS A 135 -30.39 -26.30 -2.41
C LYS A 135 -31.51 -27.19 -1.88
N ARG A 136 -32.36 -26.68 -0.98
CA ARG A 136 -33.53 -27.40 -0.44
C ARG A 136 -34.67 -27.48 -1.44
N SER A 137 -34.90 -26.44 -2.26
CA SER A 137 -35.96 -26.44 -3.26
C SER A 137 -35.63 -27.29 -4.50
N SER A 138 -34.36 -27.36 -4.89
CA SER A 138 -33.92 -28.11 -6.07
C SER A 138 -33.80 -29.63 -5.87
N GLY A 139 -34.14 -30.17 -4.70
CA GLY A 139 -34.09 -31.61 -4.41
C GLY A 139 -32.68 -32.23 -4.37
N ILE A 140 -31.63 -31.40 -4.49
CA ILE A 140 -30.24 -31.86 -4.51
C ILE A 140 -29.81 -32.21 -3.07
N ARG A 141 -29.36 -33.45 -2.84
CA ARG A 141 -28.92 -33.92 -1.52
C ARG A 141 -27.73 -33.09 -1.02
N ALA A 142 -27.96 -32.23 -0.03
CA ALA A 142 -26.98 -31.29 0.50
C ALA A 142 -25.95 -31.92 1.47
N ARG A 143 -26.12 -33.18 1.86
CA ARG A 143 -25.21 -33.91 2.76
C ARG A 143 -24.78 -35.22 2.11
N VAL A 144 -23.48 -35.47 2.06
CA VAL A 144 -22.90 -36.77 1.71
C VAL A 144 -23.00 -37.66 2.95
N GLN A 145 -23.63 -38.84 2.83
CA GLN A 145 -23.64 -39.81 3.92
C GLN A 145 -22.23 -40.36 4.12
N SER A 146 -21.67 -40.20 5.33
CA SER A 146 -20.40 -40.80 5.73
C SER A 146 -20.45 -42.33 5.61
N GLY A 147 -19.30 -42.97 5.35
CA GLY A 147 -19.22 -44.43 5.15
C GLY A 147 -19.83 -45.23 6.31
N ALA A 148 -19.65 -44.76 7.55
CA ALA A 148 -20.27 -45.37 8.73
C ALA A 148 -21.82 -45.32 8.72
N ALA A 149 -22.41 -44.23 8.22
CA ALA A 149 -23.86 -44.09 8.11
C ALA A 149 -24.46 -45.00 7.01
N ARG A 150 -23.66 -45.40 6.02
CA ARG A 150 -24.06 -46.39 5.01
C ARG A 150 -24.07 -47.79 5.60
N MET A 151 -23.03 -48.14 6.37
CA MET A 151 -22.92 -49.44 7.06
C MET A 151 -24.07 -49.68 8.03
N LYS A 152 -24.52 -48.65 8.76
CA LYS A 152 -25.65 -48.77 9.71
C LYS A 152 -26.98 -49.22 9.06
N ARG A 153 -27.14 -49.04 7.75
CA ARG A 153 -28.35 -49.49 7.02
C ARG A 153 -28.33 -50.96 6.63
N PHE A 154 -27.18 -51.63 6.72
CA PHE A 154 -26.99 -53.02 6.31
C PHE A 154 -26.57 -53.94 7.47
N HIS A 155 -27.01 -53.65 8.69
CA HIS A 155 -27.01 -54.68 9.73
C HIS A 155 -28.17 -55.62 9.44
N HIS A 156 -27.85 -56.78 8.88
CA HIS A 156 -28.78 -57.90 8.80
C HIS A 156 -29.18 -58.24 10.24
N SER A 157 -30.48 -58.25 10.55
CA SER A 157 -30.95 -58.80 11.81
C SER A 157 -30.65 -60.30 11.78
N ALA A 158 -29.54 -60.71 12.39
CA ALA A 158 -29.29 -62.10 12.69
C ALA A 158 -30.35 -62.51 13.72
N SER A 159 -31.47 -63.02 13.23
CA SER A 159 -32.54 -63.63 13.99
C SER A 159 -32.11 -65.05 14.37
N LYS A 160 -32.05 -65.28 15.70
CA LYS A 160 -32.06 -66.56 16.45
C LYS A 160 -31.12 -67.68 16.02
#